data_AF-A0A318MZ02-F1
#
_entry.id   AF-A0A318MZ02-F1
#
_cell.length_a   1.000
_cell.length_b   1.000
_cell.length_c   1.000
_cell.angle_alpha   90.00
_cell.angle_beta   90.00
_cell.angle_gamma   90.00
#
_symmetry.space_group_name_H-M   'P 1'
#
loop_
_entity.id
_entity.type
_entity.pdbx_description
1 polymer ?
#
loop_
_entity_poly.entity_id
_entity_poly.type
_entity_poly.pdbx_seq_one_letter_code
_entity_poly.pdbx_strand_id
1 'polypeptide(L)'
;MTQVSELEQSLHQEKILILDFGSQVTQLIARRIRESGVYCEIWPYTSDDEKIRSFAPKGIILSGGPSSVTQMDAPRIPNEVFTLKVPVLGICYGEQAMCHQLGGQVESGDHREFGRAYVKILEDSALCQGVWSKGNREQVWMSHGDRVTKIPPGFKVVGVSEGAPYAMIADEDRHYYGVQFHPEVVHTPHGAALLKNFTHNIAGCQGNWTMAGFRNLEIERIRQKVGDKKVICGLSGGVDSAVAAVLIHEAIGDQLTCIFVDHGMLRQNEADEVVKTFKEKFNIHLIAKDASDLFLKELTGVTDPEVKRKTIGRLFIEVFEQEAQKLGGADFLAQGTLYPDVIESVSVTGKSVTIKSHHNVGGLPERMNMKLVEPLRELFKDEVRDLGRELGIPENIVGRHPFPGPGLAIRILGDITRERLDLLRRVDAVYLDEIRKAGLYDKIWQAFAVLLPIRTVGVMGDSRTYDQACALRAVTSVDGMTADVYSFDMEFLTRVAGRIVNEVKGINRVTYDITSKPPGTIEWE
;
A
#
# COMPACT_ATOMS: atom_id res chain seq x y z
N MET A 1 6.00 -11.78 33.33
CA MET A 1 5.45 -11.77 31.95
C MET A 1 6.55 -12.30 31.04
N THR A 2 6.22 -12.88 29.88
CA THR A 2 7.25 -13.18 28.87
C THR A 2 7.74 -11.87 28.25
N GLN A 3 8.96 -11.82 27.71
CA GLN A 3 9.48 -10.64 27.01
C GLN A 3 8.55 -10.20 25.86
N VAL A 4 7.92 -11.16 25.16
CA VAL A 4 6.87 -10.88 24.17
C VAL A 4 5.70 -10.14 24.80
N SER A 5 5.17 -10.60 25.93
CA SER A 5 4.03 -9.97 26.59
C SER A 5 4.31 -8.52 27.01
N GLU A 6 5.55 -8.19 27.38
CA GLU A 6 5.92 -6.80 27.73
C GLU A 6 6.04 -5.91 26.48
N LEU A 7 6.62 -6.43 25.40
CA LEU A 7 6.73 -5.72 24.12
C LEU A 7 5.37 -5.53 23.44
N GLU A 8 4.52 -6.55 23.45
CA GLU A 8 3.13 -6.47 22.96
C GLU A 8 2.34 -5.45 23.77
N GLN A 9 2.49 -5.46 25.10
CA GLN A 9 1.84 -4.47 25.92
C GLN A 9 2.34 -3.06 25.56
N SER A 10 3.64 -2.86 25.38
CA SER A 10 4.16 -1.53 25.02
C SER A 10 3.65 -1.01 23.67
N LEU A 11 3.52 -1.86 22.65
CA LEU A 11 3.18 -1.46 21.28
C LEU A 11 1.67 -1.44 21.00
N HIS A 12 0.92 -2.34 21.64
CA HIS A 12 -0.50 -2.57 21.36
C HIS A 12 -1.42 -2.15 22.51
N GLN A 13 -0.92 -1.64 23.63
CA GLN A 13 -1.78 -1.10 24.70
C GLN A 13 -2.47 0.20 24.28
N GLU A 14 -1.83 1.00 23.43
CA GLU A 14 -2.35 2.28 22.95
C GLU A 14 -2.81 2.15 21.51
N LYS A 15 -4.07 1.75 21.34
CA LYS A 15 -4.60 1.41 20.02
C LYS A 15 -5.92 2.08 19.72
N ILE A 16 -6.06 2.46 18.46
CA ILE A 16 -7.28 3.06 17.91
C ILE A 16 -8.02 2.02 17.08
N LEU A 17 -9.33 1.93 17.27
CA LEU A 17 -10.19 1.11 16.42
C LEU A 17 -10.82 1.98 15.34
N ILE A 18 -10.69 1.58 14.09
CA ILE A 18 -11.39 2.20 12.96
C ILE A 18 -12.52 1.26 12.54
N LEU A 19 -13.76 1.73 12.63
CA LEU A 19 -14.92 1.02 12.11
C LEU A 19 -15.20 1.48 10.68
N ASP A 20 -15.05 0.56 9.73
CA ASP A 20 -15.22 0.81 8.31
C ASP A 20 -16.68 0.71 7.88
N PHE A 21 -17.24 1.82 7.42
CA PHE A 21 -18.57 1.93 6.81
C PHE A 21 -18.57 1.80 5.28
N GLY A 22 -17.44 1.41 4.68
CA GLY A 22 -17.31 1.11 3.25
C GLY A 22 -16.73 2.26 2.41
N SER A 23 -16.05 3.22 3.04
CA SER A 23 -15.33 4.27 2.30
C SER A 23 -14.13 3.71 1.55
N GLN A 24 -13.93 4.19 0.33
CA GLN A 24 -12.76 3.86 -0.51
C GLN A 24 -11.43 4.32 0.11
N VAL A 25 -11.48 5.28 1.03
CA VAL A 25 -10.30 5.90 1.66
C VAL A 25 -10.10 5.52 3.13
N THR A 26 -10.85 4.54 3.68
CA THR A 26 -10.71 4.12 5.08
C THR A 26 -9.27 3.71 5.43
N GLN A 27 -8.57 3.05 4.51
CA GLN A 27 -7.16 2.68 4.73
C GLN A 27 -6.23 3.89 4.92
N LEU A 28 -6.56 5.05 4.35
CA LEU A 28 -5.78 6.27 4.56
C LEU A 28 -5.92 6.79 6.00
N ILE A 29 -7.08 6.60 6.65
CA ILE A 29 -7.25 6.93 8.06
C ILE A 29 -6.23 6.15 8.90
N ALA A 30 -6.17 4.83 8.71
CA ALA A 30 -5.21 3.98 9.42
C ALA A 30 -3.76 4.40 9.15
N ARG A 31 -3.40 4.66 7.89
CA ARG A 31 -2.05 5.14 7.54
C ARG A 31 -1.69 6.44 8.27
N ARG A 32 -2.58 7.45 8.30
CA ARG A 32 -2.32 8.69 9.05
C ARG A 32 -2.16 8.48 10.55
N ILE A 33 -2.89 7.53 11.13
CA ILE A 33 -2.73 7.18 12.54
C ILE A 33 -1.38 6.50 12.79
N ARG A 34 -0.98 5.53 11.94
CA ARG A 34 0.32 4.86 12.04
C ARG A 34 1.49 5.84 11.85
N GLU A 35 1.38 6.78 10.92
CA GLU A 35 2.35 7.87 10.73
C GLU A 35 2.51 8.75 11.97
N SER A 36 1.48 8.83 12.83
CA SER A 36 1.55 9.53 14.12
C SER A 36 2.15 8.69 15.26
N GLY A 37 2.60 7.47 14.98
CA GLY A 37 3.20 6.56 15.96
C GLY A 37 2.19 5.80 16.83
N VAL A 38 0.92 5.69 16.40
CA VAL A 38 -0.12 5.01 17.18
C VAL A 38 -0.60 3.77 16.45
N TYR A 39 -0.71 2.64 17.15
CA TYR A 39 -1.25 1.41 16.55
C TYR A 39 -2.75 1.54 16.27
N CYS A 40 -3.21 0.91 15.18
CA CYS A 40 -4.63 0.88 14.88
C CYS A 40 -5.01 -0.35 14.05
N GLU A 41 -6.28 -0.73 14.15
CA GLU A 41 -6.89 -1.74 13.28
C GLU A 41 -8.16 -1.22 12.60
N ILE A 42 -8.40 -1.68 11.38
CA ILE A 42 -9.63 -1.44 10.61
C ILE A 42 -10.51 -2.68 10.67
N TRP A 43 -11.70 -2.53 11.25
CA TRP A 43 -12.70 -3.59 11.35
C TRP A 43 -13.99 -3.17 10.64
N PRO A 44 -14.78 -4.11 10.10
CA PRO A 44 -16.08 -3.76 9.54
C PRO A 44 -17.02 -3.22 10.63
N TYR A 45 -17.92 -2.29 10.29
CA TYR A 45 -18.93 -1.76 11.22
C TYR A 45 -19.85 -2.85 11.80
N THR A 46 -19.93 -4.02 11.18
CA THR A 46 -20.69 -5.20 11.65
C THR A 46 -19.95 -6.02 12.71
N SER A 47 -18.80 -5.55 13.20
CA SER A 47 -18.03 -6.25 14.23
C SER A 47 -18.83 -6.40 15.52
N ASP A 48 -18.69 -7.56 16.14
CA ASP A 48 -19.39 -7.92 17.37
C ASP A 48 -18.96 -7.06 18.58
N ASP A 49 -19.93 -6.75 19.45
CA ASP A 49 -19.74 -5.91 20.62
C ASP A 49 -18.71 -6.51 21.61
N GLU A 50 -18.68 -7.83 21.83
CA GLU A 50 -17.69 -8.48 22.70
C GLU A 50 -16.27 -8.36 22.12
N LYS A 51 -16.16 -8.47 20.79
CA LYS A 51 -14.89 -8.27 20.09
C LYS A 51 -14.37 -6.84 20.26
N ILE A 52 -15.25 -5.84 20.10
CA ILE A 52 -14.90 -4.43 20.29
C ILE A 52 -14.49 -4.16 21.74
N ARG A 53 -15.22 -4.73 22.71
CA ARG A 53 -14.92 -4.57 24.14
C ARG A 53 -13.57 -5.18 24.51
N SER A 54 -13.31 -6.42 24.07
CA SER A 54 -12.06 -7.13 24.33
C SER A 54 -10.86 -6.48 23.64
N PHE A 55 -11.09 -5.79 22.52
CA PHE A 55 -10.07 -4.95 21.92
C PHE A 55 -9.63 -3.83 22.87
N ALA A 56 -10.53 -3.24 23.67
CA ALA A 56 -10.22 -2.16 24.60
C ALA A 56 -9.47 -0.97 23.93
N PRO A 57 -10.05 -0.35 22.89
CA PRO A 57 -9.42 0.78 22.20
C PRO A 57 -9.30 2.01 23.10
N LYS A 58 -8.27 2.83 22.90
CA LYS A 58 -8.13 4.16 23.52
C LYS A 58 -9.03 5.22 22.90
N GLY A 59 -9.46 5.00 21.66
CA GLY A 59 -10.38 5.84 20.90
C GLY A 59 -10.90 5.10 19.67
N ILE A 60 -12.04 5.55 19.14
CA ILE A 60 -12.71 4.91 18.02
C ILE A 60 -12.92 5.94 16.90
N ILE A 61 -12.59 5.57 15.65
CA ILE A 61 -12.89 6.38 14.48
C ILE A 61 -13.94 5.66 13.63
N LEU A 62 -14.99 6.37 13.26
CA LEU A 62 -16.06 5.89 12.40
C LEU A 62 -15.79 6.47 11.00
N SER A 63 -15.47 5.59 10.04
CA SER A 63 -15.11 6.06 8.70
C SER A 63 -16.32 6.60 7.93
N GLY A 64 -16.04 7.21 6.77
CA GLY A 64 -17.08 7.52 5.79
C GLY A 64 -17.67 6.26 5.17
N GLY A 65 -18.68 6.45 4.32
CA GLY A 65 -19.32 5.36 3.60
C GLY A 65 -20.20 5.89 2.47
N PRO A 66 -20.52 5.07 1.46
CA PRO A 66 -21.39 5.46 0.35
C PRO A 66 -22.88 5.43 0.72
N SER A 67 -23.23 4.84 1.86
CA SER A 67 -24.61 4.68 2.32
C SER A 67 -25.21 6.01 2.78
N SER A 68 -26.54 6.04 2.88
CA SER A 68 -27.30 7.12 3.51
C SER A 68 -27.92 6.61 4.80
N VAL A 69 -27.80 7.38 5.89
CA VAL A 69 -28.33 6.98 7.21
C VAL A 69 -29.86 6.98 7.28
N THR A 70 -30.52 7.58 6.28
CA THR A 70 -31.99 7.64 6.22
C THR A 70 -32.61 6.37 5.63
N GLN A 71 -31.79 5.48 5.07
CA GLN A 71 -32.23 4.20 4.51
C GLN A 71 -32.52 3.16 5.62
N MET A 72 -33.48 2.25 5.37
CA MET A 72 -33.93 1.26 6.36
C MET A 72 -32.81 0.31 6.81
N ASP A 73 -31.98 -0.14 5.87
CA ASP A 73 -30.86 -1.06 6.12
C ASP A 73 -29.51 -0.31 6.19
N ALA A 74 -29.55 0.97 6.57
CA ALA A 74 -28.35 1.77 6.69
C ALA A 74 -27.38 1.17 7.72
N PRO A 75 -26.07 1.09 7.40
CA PRO A 75 -25.05 0.73 8.38
C PRO A 75 -25.18 1.49 9.70
N ARG A 76 -25.13 0.78 10.82
CA ARG A 76 -25.26 1.38 12.16
C ARG A 76 -23.98 1.21 12.96
N ILE A 77 -23.72 2.17 13.84
CA ILE A 77 -22.64 2.11 14.82
C ILE A 77 -23.02 1.07 15.88
N PRO A 78 -22.15 0.07 16.17
CA PRO A 78 -22.34 -0.86 17.27
C PRO A 78 -22.58 -0.15 18.60
N ASN A 79 -23.50 -0.66 19.41
CA ASN A 79 -23.86 -0.01 20.68
C ASN A 79 -22.69 0.04 21.66
N GLU A 80 -21.77 -0.92 21.56
CA GLU A 80 -20.58 -0.97 22.40
C GLU A 80 -19.72 0.29 22.28
N VAL A 81 -19.67 0.91 21.09
CA VAL A 81 -18.91 2.16 20.84
C VAL A 81 -19.28 3.25 21.84
N PHE A 82 -20.57 3.43 22.10
CA PHE A 82 -21.06 4.44 23.04
C PHE A 82 -20.99 3.99 24.51
N THR A 83 -20.89 2.68 24.75
CA THR A 83 -20.85 2.09 26.10
C THR A 83 -19.44 2.15 26.69
N LEU A 84 -18.40 2.06 25.85
CA LEU A 84 -17.00 2.07 26.26
C LEU A 84 -16.53 3.41 26.87
N LYS A 85 -17.23 4.52 26.60
CA LYS A 85 -16.88 5.87 27.08
C LYS A 85 -15.45 6.30 26.75
N VAL A 86 -14.98 5.87 25.58
CA VAL A 86 -13.71 6.31 24.99
C VAL A 86 -14.00 7.39 23.95
N PRO A 87 -13.06 8.27 23.60
CA PRO A 87 -13.25 9.27 22.56
C PRO A 87 -13.68 8.65 21.22
N VAL A 88 -14.56 9.36 20.50
CA VAL A 88 -15.07 8.92 19.19
C VAL A 88 -14.97 10.05 18.17
N LEU A 89 -14.43 9.75 16.98
CA LEU A 89 -14.41 10.68 15.84
C LEU A 89 -15.21 10.08 14.68
N GLY A 90 -16.27 10.77 14.27
CA GLY A 90 -17.04 10.45 13.06
C GLY A 90 -16.57 11.24 11.85
N ILE A 91 -16.30 10.56 10.74
CA ILE A 91 -15.90 11.18 9.47
C ILE A 91 -17.00 10.93 8.43
N CYS A 92 -17.54 12.01 7.88
CA CYS A 92 -18.60 11.99 6.87
C CYS A 92 -19.80 11.12 7.31
N TYR A 93 -19.98 9.93 6.74
CA TYR A 93 -21.01 8.98 7.17
C TYR A 93 -20.94 8.67 8.67
N GLY A 94 -19.72 8.55 9.24
CA GLY A 94 -19.54 8.32 10.66
C GLY A 94 -20.10 9.44 11.54
N GLU A 95 -19.97 10.71 11.12
CA GLU A 95 -20.62 11.85 11.79
C GLU A 95 -22.14 11.75 11.69
N GLN A 96 -22.65 11.44 10.50
CA GLN A 96 -24.09 11.34 10.24
C GLN A 96 -24.73 10.22 11.07
N ALA A 97 -24.12 9.04 11.09
CA ALA A 97 -24.59 7.90 11.87
C ALA A 97 -24.55 8.20 13.37
N MET A 98 -23.48 8.87 13.84
CA MET A 98 -23.36 9.31 15.23
C MET A 98 -24.47 10.30 15.59
N CYS A 99 -24.69 11.31 14.75
CA CYS A 99 -25.74 12.29 14.96
C CYS A 99 -27.12 11.64 14.99
N HIS A 100 -27.41 10.77 14.02
CA HIS A 100 -28.70 10.09 13.93
C HIS A 100 -28.97 9.20 15.15
N GLN A 101 -28.00 8.38 15.59
CA GLN A 101 -28.17 7.48 16.72
C GLN A 101 -28.24 8.18 18.09
N LEU A 102 -27.71 9.41 18.20
CA LEU A 102 -27.72 10.19 19.44
C LEU A 102 -28.87 11.21 19.52
N GLY A 103 -29.83 11.18 18.58
CA GLY A 103 -31.04 12.01 18.62
C GLY A 103 -30.96 13.33 17.84
N GLY A 104 -29.97 13.46 16.96
CA GLY A 104 -29.93 14.47 15.90
C GLY A 104 -30.84 14.12 14.71
N GLN A 105 -30.76 14.90 13.64
CA GLN A 105 -31.46 14.68 12.39
C GLN A 105 -30.49 14.82 11.21
N VAL A 106 -30.63 13.92 10.24
CA VAL A 106 -29.89 13.89 8.99
C VAL A 106 -30.90 13.85 7.87
N GLU A 107 -30.69 14.68 6.86
CA GLU A 107 -31.51 14.74 5.67
C GLU A 107 -30.67 14.42 4.44
N SER A 108 -31.29 13.71 3.50
CA SER A 108 -30.73 13.55 2.17
C SER A 108 -30.88 14.86 1.41
N GLY A 109 -29.77 15.45 0.98
CA GLY A 109 -29.76 16.69 0.23
C GLY A 109 -29.86 16.47 -1.29
N ASP A 110 -30.59 17.35 -1.98
CA ASP A 110 -30.52 17.48 -3.44
C ASP A 110 -29.17 18.07 -3.90
N HIS A 111 -28.51 18.82 -3.00
CA HIS A 111 -27.18 19.39 -3.21
C HIS A 111 -26.11 18.48 -2.61
N ARG A 112 -25.36 17.82 -3.49
CA ARG A 112 -24.18 17.04 -3.09
C ARG A 112 -22.94 17.94 -3.13
N GLU A 113 -22.17 17.97 -2.05
CA GLU A 113 -20.90 18.72 -1.99
C GLU A 113 -19.75 17.71 -2.15
N PHE A 114 -19.17 17.68 -3.34
CA PHE A 114 -18.01 16.85 -3.67
C PHE A 114 -16.84 17.75 -4.08
N GLY A 115 -15.70 17.55 -3.44
CA GLY A 115 -14.44 18.21 -3.78
C GLY A 115 -14.00 19.26 -2.78
N ARG A 116 -13.23 20.25 -3.26
CA ARG A 116 -12.63 21.27 -2.41
C ARG A 116 -13.69 22.23 -1.87
N ALA A 117 -13.70 22.38 -0.56
CA ALA A 117 -14.55 23.34 0.14
C ALA A 117 -13.74 24.09 1.20
N TYR A 118 -14.38 25.06 1.85
CA TYR A 118 -13.79 25.80 2.96
C TYR A 118 -14.69 25.74 4.18
N VAL A 119 -14.11 25.37 5.32
CA VAL A 119 -14.78 25.38 6.63
C VAL A 119 -14.35 26.62 7.40
N LYS A 120 -15.33 27.41 7.84
CA LYS A 120 -15.12 28.51 8.77
C LYS A 120 -15.23 27.99 10.20
N ILE A 121 -14.18 28.18 10.99
CA ILE A 121 -14.14 27.76 12.39
C ILE A 121 -14.84 28.81 13.26
N LEU A 122 -15.88 28.39 13.98
CA LEU A 122 -16.73 29.23 14.82
C LEU A 122 -16.34 29.18 16.30
N GLU A 123 -15.83 28.05 16.77
CA GLU A 123 -15.42 27.85 18.16
C GLU A 123 -14.10 27.09 18.23
N ASP A 124 -13.38 27.25 19.33
CA ASP A 124 -12.20 26.43 19.61
C ASP A 124 -12.64 25.02 20.03
N SER A 125 -11.85 24.01 19.66
CA SER A 125 -12.09 22.60 19.99
C SER A 125 -10.77 21.87 20.20
N ALA A 126 -10.75 20.85 21.07
CA ALA A 126 -9.56 20.04 21.30
C ALA A 126 -9.04 19.38 20.00
N LEU A 127 -9.93 19.04 19.06
CA LEU A 127 -9.53 18.47 17.77
C LEU A 127 -8.72 19.46 16.91
N CYS A 128 -8.97 20.75 17.07
CA CYS A 128 -8.31 21.83 16.32
C CYS A 128 -7.04 22.37 17.00
N GLN A 129 -6.73 21.94 18.22
CA GLN A 129 -5.71 22.55 19.06
C GLN A 129 -4.36 22.70 18.36
N GLY A 130 -3.85 23.93 18.28
CA GLY A 130 -2.56 24.26 17.65
C GLY A 130 -2.53 24.15 16.12
N VAL A 131 -3.66 23.86 15.49
CA VAL A 131 -3.79 23.66 14.04
C VAL A 131 -4.72 24.70 13.44
N TRP A 132 -5.97 24.74 13.92
CA TRP A 132 -7.00 25.68 13.50
C TRP A 132 -7.49 26.50 14.68
N SER A 133 -7.88 27.74 14.44
CA SER A 133 -8.37 28.66 15.47
C SER A 133 -9.69 29.30 15.07
N LYS A 134 -10.48 29.72 16.06
CA LYS A 134 -11.71 30.49 15.82
C LYS A 134 -11.46 31.66 14.86
N GLY A 135 -12.29 31.74 13.82
CA GLY A 135 -12.18 32.74 12.76
C GLY A 135 -11.41 32.27 11.52
N ASN A 136 -10.65 31.18 11.59
CA ASN A 136 -9.97 30.62 10.43
C ASN A 136 -10.95 30.15 9.36
N ARG A 137 -10.47 30.12 8.12
CA ARG A 137 -11.15 29.54 6.96
C ARG A 137 -10.22 28.52 6.31
N GLU A 138 -10.52 27.25 6.50
CA GLU A 138 -9.61 26.14 6.21
C GLU A 138 -10.08 25.34 5.00
N GLN A 139 -9.15 24.96 4.12
CA GLN A 139 -9.46 24.11 2.98
C GLN A 139 -9.66 22.67 3.44
N VAL A 140 -10.74 22.05 2.97
CA VAL A 140 -11.05 20.64 3.23
C VAL A 140 -11.53 19.93 1.97
N TRP A 141 -11.58 18.61 2.03
CA TRP A 141 -12.20 17.77 1.01
C TRP A 141 -13.56 17.23 1.47
N MET A 142 -14.63 17.78 0.91
CA MET A 142 -16.01 17.32 1.15
C MET A 142 -16.33 16.16 0.21
N SER A 143 -17.08 15.18 0.72
CA SER A 143 -17.61 14.10 -0.11
C SER A 143 -18.88 13.51 0.51
N HIS A 144 -19.97 14.28 0.45
CA HIS A 144 -21.24 13.87 1.05
C HIS A 144 -22.46 14.26 0.19
N GLY A 145 -23.48 13.42 0.23
CA GLY A 145 -24.82 13.73 -0.29
C GLY A 145 -25.77 14.14 0.83
N ASP A 146 -25.81 13.34 1.89
CA ASP A 146 -26.57 13.66 3.10
C ASP A 146 -25.85 14.73 3.92
N ARG A 147 -26.60 15.41 4.80
CA ARG A 147 -26.05 16.34 5.78
C ARG A 147 -26.82 16.29 7.08
N VAL A 148 -26.14 16.56 8.18
CA VAL A 148 -26.79 16.80 9.47
C VAL A 148 -27.62 18.09 9.36
N THR A 149 -28.85 18.08 9.86
CA THR A 149 -29.72 19.27 9.94
C THR A 149 -30.04 19.66 11.39
N LYS A 150 -29.87 18.71 12.32
CA LYS A 150 -29.94 18.94 13.76
C LYS A 150 -28.88 18.10 14.48
N ILE A 151 -28.03 18.75 15.27
CA ILE A 151 -27.04 18.05 16.10
C ILE A 151 -27.67 17.45 17.37
N PRO A 152 -27.11 16.37 17.92
CA PRO A 152 -27.56 15.79 19.19
C PRO A 152 -27.38 16.75 20.38
N PRO A 153 -28.14 16.57 21.47
CA PRO A 153 -27.87 17.27 22.73
C PRO A 153 -26.44 17.04 23.22
N GLY A 154 -25.81 18.10 23.73
CA GLY A 154 -24.42 18.11 24.23
C GLY A 154 -23.39 18.57 23.20
N PHE A 155 -23.67 18.43 21.90
CA PHE A 155 -22.77 18.89 20.85
C PHE A 155 -22.87 20.40 20.63
N LYS A 156 -21.74 20.98 20.22
CA LYS A 156 -21.61 22.36 19.73
C LYS A 156 -21.16 22.34 18.27
N VAL A 157 -21.54 23.38 17.53
CA VAL A 157 -21.05 23.61 16.17
C VAL A 157 -19.67 24.27 16.26
N VAL A 158 -18.65 23.57 15.78
CA VAL A 158 -17.27 24.05 15.76
C VAL A 158 -16.93 24.68 14.42
N GLY A 159 -17.46 24.15 13.33
CA GLY A 159 -17.17 24.64 11.98
C GLY A 159 -18.35 24.50 11.02
N VAL A 160 -18.42 25.43 10.07
CA VAL A 160 -19.49 25.50 9.04
C VAL A 160 -18.92 25.66 7.65
N SER A 161 -19.56 25.06 6.65
CA SER A 161 -19.31 25.32 5.22
C SER A 161 -20.58 25.88 4.55
N GLU A 162 -20.50 26.16 3.25
CA GLU A 162 -21.65 26.60 2.45
C GLU A 162 -22.72 25.51 2.31
N GLY A 163 -22.32 24.25 2.09
CA GLY A 163 -23.24 23.11 1.95
C GLY A 163 -23.55 22.36 3.26
N ALA A 164 -22.71 22.50 4.29
CA ALA A 164 -22.81 21.80 5.56
C ALA A 164 -22.80 22.77 6.77
N PRO A 165 -23.98 23.08 7.36
CA PRO A 165 -24.06 23.94 8.54
C PRO A 165 -23.47 23.30 9.81
N TYR A 166 -23.17 22.00 9.77
CA TYR A 166 -22.48 21.26 10.81
C TYR A 166 -21.29 20.55 10.17
N ALA A 167 -20.39 21.32 9.56
CA ALA A 167 -19.22 20.76 8.91
C ALA A 167 -18.22 20.17 9.92
N MET A 168 -18.26 20.67 11.15
CA MET A 168 -17.52 20.13 12.28
C MET A 168 -18.30 20.36 13.58
N ILE A 169 -18.44 19.30 14.38
CA ILE A 169 -19.16 19.32 15.66
C ILE A 169 -18.32 18.68 16.76
N ALA A 170 -18.53 19.12 18.00
CA ALA A 170 -17.84 18.56 19.15
C ALA A 170 -18.73 18.52 20.39
N ASP A 171 -18.66 17.42 21.11
CA ASP A 171 -19.05 17.28 22.51
C ASP A 171 -17.77 17.07 23.31
N GLU A 172 -17.24 18.15 23.86
CA GLU A 172 -15.97 18.16 24.60
C GLU A 172 -16.07 17.39 25.94
N ASP A 173 -17.26 17.24 26.51
CA ASP A 173 -17.45 16.52 27.78
C ASP A 173 -17.35 14.99 27.57
N ARG A 174 -17.93 14.48 26.47
CA ARG A 174 -17.85 13.06 26.08
C ARG A 174 -16.66 12.73 25.19
N HIS A 175 -15.94 13.75 24.70
CA HIS A 175 -14.92 13.63 23.67
C HIS A 175 -15.44 12.98 22.38
N TYR A 176 -16.64 13.38 21.94
CA TYR A 176 -17.21 12.94 20.67
C TYR A 176 -17.11 14.07 19.64
N TYR A 177 -16.55 13.75 18.49
CA TYR A 177 -16.27 14.71 17.43
C TYR A 177 -16.84 14.21 16.11
N GLY A 178 -17.31 15.13 15.27
CA GLY A 178 -17.79 14.85 13.93
C GLY A 178 -17.19 15.83 12.92
N VAL A 179 -16.81 15.34 11.74
CA VAL A 179 -16.36 16.16 10.61
C VAL A 179 -17.02 15.69 9.32
N GLN A 180 -17.56 16.62 8.54
CA GLN A 180 -18.29 16.31 7.31
C GLN A 180 -17.34 16.20 6.09
N PHE A 181 -16.05 16.40 6.31
CA PHE A 181 -14.95 16.32 5.35
C PHE A 181 -13.97 15.19 5.71
N HIS A 182 -13.08 14.85 4.78
CA HIS A 182 -12.08 13.79 4.95
C HIS A 182 -10.71 14.35 5.40
N PRO A 183 -10.33 14.22 6.69
CA PRO A 183 -9.00 14.64 7.16
C PRO A 183 -7.85 13.72 6.71
N GLU A 184 -8.14 12.51 6.26
CA GLU A 184 -7.16 11.50 5.86
C GLU A 184 -6.53 11.76 4.47
N VAL A 185 -7.21 12.53 3.63
CA VAL A 185 -6.76 12.81 2.26
C VAL A 185 -5.85 14.03 2.19
N VAL A 186 -4.90 14.00 1.26
CA VAL A 186 -3.92 15.10 1.02
C VAL A 186 -4.59 16.43 0.63
N HIS A 187 -5.83 16.38 0.15
CA HIS A 187 -6.60 17.56 -0.22
C HIS A 187 -7.07 18.40 0.97
N THR A 188 -6.96 17.86 2.20
CA THR A 188 -7.16 18.58 3.46
C THR A 188 -5.77 18.83 4.08
N PRO A 189 -5.12 19.99 3.84
CA PRO A 189 -3.68 20.18 4.13
C PRO A 189 -3.29 19.96 5.59
N HIS A 190 -4.21 20.22 6.51
CA HIS A 190 -4.02 20.09 7.97
C HIS A 190 -4.67 18.83 8.56
N GLY A 191 -5.24 17.95 7.73
CA GLY A 191 -6.06 16.83 8.18
C GLY A 191 -5.30 15.78 9.01
N ALA A 192 -4.05 15.48 8.65
CA ALA A 192 -3.18 14.61 9.45
C ALA A 192 -2.94 15.16 10.87
N ALA A 193 -2.86 16.49 11.02
CA ALA A 193 -2.68 17.13 12.32
C ALA A 193 -3.95 17.02 13.19
N LEU A 194 -5.14 17.08 12.59
CA LEU A 194 -6.40 16.84 13.29
C LEU A 194 -6.51 15.39 13.79
N LEU A 195 -6.17 14.42 12.93
CA LEU A 195 -6.13 13.01 13.33
C LEU A 195 -5.11 12.79 14.45
N LYS A 196 -3.96 13.44 14.40
CA LYS A 196 -2.96 13.41 15.49
C LYS A 196 -3.52 14.00 16.79
N ASN A 197 -4.26 15.11 16.75
CA ASN A 197 -4.90 15.67 17.94
C ASN A 197 -5.91 14.69 18.55
N PHE A 198 -6.69 13.99 17.71
CA PHE A 198 -7.60 12.95 18.18
C PHE A 198 -6.86 11.81 18.89
N THR A 199 -5.78 11.30 18.29
CA THR A 199 -5.06 10.15 18.87
C THR A 199 -4.19 10.50 20.06
N HIS A 200 -3.45 11.61 20.01
CA HIS A 200 -2.51 12.01 21.07
C HIS A 200 -3.19 12.82 22.17
N ASN A 201 -3.80 13.95 21.84
CA ASN A 201 -4.28 14.90 22.84
C ASN A 201 -5.60 14.42 23.49
N ILE A 202 -6.50 13.87 22.67
CA ILE A 202 -7.84 13.48 23.11
C ILE A 202 -7.85 12.04 23.63
N ALA A 203 -7.36 11.07 22.85
CA ALA A 203 -7.31 9.66 23.26
C ALA A 203 -6.11 9.33 24.18
N GLY A 204 -5.14 10.25 24.31
CA GLY A 204 -4.03 10.12 25.26
C GLY A 204 -2.96 9.12 24.85
N CYS A 205 -2.87 8.75 23.57
CA CYS A 205 -1.80 7.90 23.07
C CYS A 205 -0.45 8.65 23.12
N GLN A 206 0.61 7.96 23.54
CA GLN A 206 1.97 8.50 23.65
C GLN A 206 2.78 8.34 22.37
N GLY A 207 2.37 7.44 21.48
CA GLY A 207 3.04 7.22 20.21
C GLY A 207 4.12 6.13 20.25
N ASN A 208 3.86 5.02 20.95
CA ASN A 208 4.85 3.96 21.14
C ASN A 208 5.07 3.07 19.91
N TRP A 209 4.20 3.16 18.90
CA TRP A 209 4.32 2.36 17.68
C TRP A 209 5.49 2.85 16.83
N THR A 210 6.60 2.14 16.89
CA THR A 210 7.84 2.46 16.20
C THR A 210 8.39 1.21 15.51
N MET A 211 9.10 1.37 14.39
CA MET A 211 9.66 0.22 13.66
C MET A 211 10.76 -0.51 14.44
N ALA A 212 11.51 0.20 15.29
CA ALA A 212 12.45 -0.43 16.23
C ALA A 212 11.73 -1.30 17.27
N GLY A 213 10.64 -0.79 17.86
CA GLY A 213 9.80 -1.57 18.77
C GLY A 213 9.18 -2.79 18.07
N PHE A 214 8.59 -2.56 16.89
CA PHE A 214 7.98 -3.61 16.09
C PHE A 214 8.97 -4.72 15.72
N ARG A 215 10.18 -4.37 15.27
CA ARG A 215 11.27 -5.32 14.98
C ARG A 215 11.54 -6.22 16.18
N ASN A 216 11.73 -5.64 17.36
CA ASN A 216 12.03 -6.40 18.58
C ASN A 216 10.89 -7.36 18.94
N LEU A 217 9.65 -6.89 18.87
CA LEU A 217 8.48 -7.72 19.13
C LEU A 217 8.38 -8.88 18.13
N GLU A 218 8.49 -8.58 16.83
CA GLU A 218 8.27 -9.58 15.80
C GLU A 218 9.39 -10.63 15.76
N ILE A 219 10.64 -10.25 16.08
CA ILE A 219 11.73 -11.21 16.29
C ILE A 219 11.36 -12.24 17.36
N GLU A 220 10.84 -11.79 18.49
CA GLU A 220 10.47 -12.69 19.59
C GLU A 220 9.25 -13.55 19.24
N ARG A 221 8.26 -12.99 18.52
CA ARG A 221 7.12 -13.76 17.98
C ARG A 221 7.57 -14.85 17.01
N ILE A 222 8.49 -14.53 16.10
CA ILE A 222 9.05 -15.50 15.16
C ILE A 222 9.78 -16.62 15.92
N ARG A 223 10.64 -16.28 16.89
CA ARG A 223 11.36 -17.26 17.73
C ARG A 223 10.40 -18.20 18.46
N GLN A 224 9.36 -17.66 19.09
CA GLN A 224 8.37 -18.47 19.80
C GLN A 224 7.56 -19.37 18.85
N LYS A 225 7.17 -18.84 17.69
CA LYS A 225 6.35 -19.57 16.71
C LYS A 225 7.12 -20.68 16.02
N VAL A 226 8.36 -20.40 15.61
CA VAL A 226 9.21 -21.31 14.83
C VAL A 226 9.93 -22.30 15.73
N GLY A 227 10.42 -21.88 16.90
CA GLY A 227 11.24 -22.70 17.77
C GLY A 227 12.54 -23.11 17.06
N ASP A 228 12.80 -24.40 17.01
CA ASP A 228 13.97 -25.08 16.41
C ASP A 228 13.73 -25.57 14.97
N LYS A 229 12.58 -25.22 14.38
CA LYS A 229 12.16 -25.69 13.06
C LYS A 229 12.73 -24.86 11.90
N LYS A 230 12.65 -25.41 10.69
CA LYS A 230 13.16 -24.73 9.48
C LYS A 230 12.09 -23.88 8.81
N VAL A 231 12.52 -22.76 8.25
CA VAL A 231 11.69 -21.83 7.48
C VAL A 231 12.24 -21.69 6.07
N ILE A 232 11.37 -21.81 5.07
CA ILE A 232 11.71 -21.46 3.68
C ILE A 232 11.05 -20.13 3.32
N CYS A 233 11.78 -19.26 2.63
CA CYS A 233 11.27 -17.99 2.13
C CYS A 233 11.51 -17.85 0.62
N GLY A 234 10.46 -17.52 -0.13
CA GLY A 234 10.60 -17.12 -1.53
C GLY A 234 11.00 -15.66 -1.66
N LEU A 235 12.19 -15.40 -2.21
CA LEU A 235 12.64 -14.05 -2.56
C LEU A 235 12.22 -13.72 -3.98
N SER A 236 11.47 -12.64 -4.16
CA SER A 236 11.09 -12.12 -5.48
C SER A 236 11.96 -10.94 -5.95
N GLY A 237 12.83 -10.42 -5.08
CA GLY A 237 13.55 -9.16 -5.30
C GLY A 237 12.72 -7.91 -4.95
N GLY A 238 11.45 -8.07 -4.57
CA GLY A 238 10.61 -7.00 -4.04
C GLY A 238 10.90 -6.69 -2.57
N VAL A 239 10.61 -5.44 -2.17
CA VAL A 239 10.85 -4.92 -0.81
C VAL A 239 10.23 -5.80 0.28
N ASP A 240 9.01 -6.29 0.08
CA ASP A 240 8.29 -7.03 1.13
C ASP A 240 8.97 -8.38 1.44
N SER A 241 9.30 -9.14 0.40
CA SER A 241 10.03 -10.41 0.54
C SER A 241 11.42 -10.19 1.14
N ALA A 242 12.07 -9.07 0.79
CA ALA A 242 13.38 -8.72 1.31
C ALA A 242 13.35 -8.40 2.81
N VAL A 243 12.41 -7.54 3.23
CA VAL A 243 12.24 -7.16 4.63
C VAL A 243 11.83 -8.37 5.47
N ALA A 244 10.89 -9.19 4.98
CA ALA A 244 10.48 -10.42 5.65
C ALA A 244 11.66 -11.40 5.83
N ALA A 245 12.47 -11.61 4.79
CA ALA A 245 13.62 -12.50 4.85
C ALA A 245 14.69 -12.01 5.83
N VAL A 246 15.04 -10.73 5.82
CA VAL A 246 16.04 -10.17 6.74
C VAL A 246 15.54 -10.21 8.18
N LEU A 247 14.27 -9.86 8.43
CA LEU A 247 13.67 -9.91 9.76
C LEU A 247 13.65 -11.34 10.33
N ILE A 248 13.24 -12.32 9.52
CA ILE A 248 13.24 -13.73 9.94
C ILE A 248 14.68 -14.20 10.16
N HIS A 249 15.62 -13.85 9.28
CA HIS A 249 17.02 -14.22 9.46
C HIS A 249 17.59 -13.67 10.77
N GLU A 250 17.28 -12.43 11.11
CA GLU A 250 17.70 -11.85 12.39
C GLU A 250 17.10 -12.60 13.60
N ALA A 251 15.88 -13.13 13.45
CA ALA A 251 15.22 -13.88 14.50
C ALA A 251 15.80 -15.28 14.71
N ILE A 252 16.05 -16.04 13.63
CA ILE A 252 16.34 -17.50 13.69
C ILE A 252 17.59 -17.94 12.92
N GLY A 253 18.36 -17.00 12.36
CA GLY A 253 19.65 -17.25 11.70
C GLY A 253 19.57 -18.31 10.60
N ASP A 254 20.37 -19.37 10.76
CA ASP A 254 20.56 -20.46 9.80
C ASP A 254 19.33 -21.40 9.66
N GLN A 255 18.30 -21.23 10.50
CA GLN A 255 17.02 -21.94 10.32
C GLN A 255 16.25 -21.43 9.09
N LEU A 256 16.58 -20.24 8.58
CA LEU A 256 16.01 -19.69 7.37
C LEU A 256 16.81 -20.11 6.13
N THR A 257 16.10 -20.64 5.14
CA THR A 257 16.62 -20.80 3.77
C THR A 257 15.79 -19.97 2.80
N CYS A 258 16.44 -19.08 2.06
CA CYS A 258 15.80 -18.31 1.00
C CYS A 258 15.99 -19.00 -0.35
N ILE A 259 14.94 -18.98 -1.17
CA ILE A 259 14.95 -19.46 -2.55
C ILE A 259 14.62 -18.26 -3.45
N PHE A 260 15.54 -17.92 -4.34
CA PHE A 260 15.36 -16.90 -5.37
C PHE A 260 15.35 -17.58 -6.73
N VAL A 261 14.24 -17.43 -7.45
CA VAL A 261 14.07 -17.99 -8.80
C VAL A 261 14.26 -16.86 -9.80
N ASP A 262 15.38 -16.89 -10.54
CA ASP A 262 15.55 -16.02 -11.70
C ASP A 262 14.79 -16.63 -12.88
N HIS A 263 13.60 -16.10 -13.13
CA HIS A 263 12.76 -16.48 -14.25
C HIS A 263 13.22 -15.86 -15.58
N GLY A 264 14.26 -15.02 -15.59
CA GLY A 264 14.81 -14.42 -16.80
C GLY A 264 14.05 -13.19 -17.31
N MET A 265 13.12 -12.62 -16.53
CA MET A 265 12.41 -11.37 -16.86
C MET A 265 12.63 -10.26 -15.82
N LEU A 266 13.75 -10.31 -15.10
CA LEU A 266 14.19 -9.25 -14.18
C LEU A 266 14.89 -8.10 -14.93
N ARG A 267 15.05 -6.96 -14.26
CA ARG A 267 15.80 -5.81 -14.79
C ARG A 267 17.28 -6.12 -14.90
N GLN A 268 18.01 -5.26 -15.59
CA GLN A 268 19.46 -5.41 -15.75
C GLN A 268 20.16 -5.48 -14.37
N ASN A 269 21.02 -6.48 -14.20
CA ASN A 269 21.82 -6.76 -12.99
C ASN A 269 21.02 -7.06 -11.70
N GLU A 270 19.69 -7.15 -11.78
CA GLU A 270 18.85 -7.31 -10.59
C GLU A 270 19.10 -8.63 -9.85
N ALA A 271 19.27 -9.73 -10.59
CA ALA A 271 19.57 -11.03 -10.00
C ALA A 271 20.90 -11.00 -9.22
N ASP A 272 21.95 -10.41 -9.81
CA ASP A 272 23.27 -10.29 -9.19
C ASP A 272 23.22 -9.40 -7.94
N GLU A 273 22.49 -8.28 -8.00
CA GLU A 273 22.30 -7.37 -6.85
C GLU A 273 21.59 -8.06 -5.68
N VAL A 274 20.56 -8.86 -5.98
CA VAL A 274 19.86 -9.67 -4.97
C VAL A 274 20.83 -10.68 -4.37
N VAL A 275 21.49 -11.51 -5.19
CA VAL A 275 22.41 -12.52 -4.69
C VAL A 275 23.51 -11.91 -3.82
N LYS A 276 24.13 -10.81 -4.29
CA LYS A 276 25.15 -10.08 -3.56
C LYS A 276 24.64 -9.57 -2.22
N THR A 277 23.48 -8.94 -2.19
CA THR A 277 22.94 -8.36 -0.96
C THR A 277 22.64 -9.43 0.08
N PHE A 278 21.92 -10.49 -0.30
CA PHE A 278 21.47 -11.49 0.67
C PHE A 278 22.59 -12.44 1.10
N LYS A 279 23.47 -12.87 0.17
CA LYS A 279 24.59 -13.75 0.53
C LYS A 279 25.77 -13.01 1.17
N GLU A 280 26.22 -11.91 0.58
CA GLU A 280 27.47 -11.27 1.03
C GLU A 280 27.25 -10.31 2.18
N LYS A 281 26.16 -9.51 2.16
CA LYS A 281 25.90 -8.50 3.20
C LYS A 281 25.21 -9.11 4.43
N PHE A 282 24.17 -9.90 4.21
CA PHE A 282 23.37 -10.47 5.30
C PHE A 282 23.76 -11.89 5.69
N ASN A 283 24.63 -12.57 4.92
CA ASN A 283 25.01 -13.96 5.16
C ASN A 283 23.82 -14.94 5.24
N ILE A 284 22.74 -14.64 4.51
CA ILE A 284 21.56 -15.49 4.43
C ILE A 284 21.84 -16.69 3.53
N HIS A 285 21.42 -17.88 3.97
CA HIS A 285 21.47 -19.07 3.14
C HIS A 285 20.51 -18.94 1.95
N LEU A 286 21.04 -18.56 0.80
CA LEU A 286 20.28 -18.29 -0.42
C LEU A 286 20.57 -19.33 -1.52
N ILE A 287 19.51 -19.98 -1.98
CA ILE A 287 19.50 -20.79 -3.20
C ILE A 287 19.05 -19.89 -4.35
N ALA A 288 20.01 -19.51 -5.20
CA ALA A 288 19.72 -18.77 -6.41
C ALA A 288 19.58 -19.75 -7.57
N LYS A 289 18.36 -19.90 -8.09
CA LYS A 289 18.03 -20.83 -9.17
C LYS A 289 17.76 -20.04 -10.44
N ASP A 290 18.69 -20.13 -11.40
CA ASP A 290 18.43 -19.72 -12.78
C ASP A 290 17.49 -20.73 -13.45
N ALA A 291 16.32 -20.25 -13.83
CA ALA A 291 15.29 -20.96 -14.58
C ALA A 291 14.93 -20.22 -15.88
N SER A 292 15.72 -19.24 -16.32
CA SER A 292 15.41 -18.37 -17.45
C SER A 292 15.10 -19.14 -18.74
N ASP A 293 15.88 -20.18 -19.06
CA ASP A 293 15.66 -21.01 -20.25
C ASP A 293 14.33 -21.78 -20.21
N LEU A 294 13.92 -22.27 -19.03
CA LEU A 294 12.64 -22.96 -18.85
C LEU A 294 11.48 -22.00 -19.12
N PHE A 295 11.51 -20.81 -18.52
CA PHE A 295 10.45 -19.83 -18.67
C PHE A 295 10.36 -19.31 -20.11
N LEU A 296 11.49 -19.01 -20.76
CA LEU A 296 11.52 -18.55 -22.14
C LEU A 296 10.97 -19.60 -23.11
N LYS A 297 11.31 -20.87 -22.89
CA LYS A 297 10.79 -21.97 -23.71
C LYS A 297 9.26 -22.06 -23.64
N GLU A 298 8.70 -21.99 -22.44
CA GLU A 298 7.25 -22.11 -22.23
C GLU A 298 6.46 -20.86 -22.67
N LEU A 299 7.12 -19.69 -22.70
CA LEU A 299 6.53 -18.43 -23.17
C LEU A 299 6.68 -18.20 -24.67
N THR A 300 7.39 -19.08 -25.39
CA THR A 300 7.61 -18.93 -26.84
C THR A 300 6.29 -18.89 -27.60
N GLY A 301 6.04 -17.80 -28.33
CA GLY A 301 4.81 -17.62 -29.11
C GLY A 301 3.58 -17.22 -28.30
N VAL A 302 3.72 -17.02 -26.98
CA VAL A 302 2.62 -16.58 -26.12
C VAL A 302 2.49 -15.05 -26.18
N THR A 303 1.42 -14.57 -26.80
CA THR A 303 1.15 -13.14 -26.93
C THR A 303 0.07 -12.63 -25.98
N ASP A 304 -0.85 -13.50 -25.54
CA ASP A 304 -1.92 -13.12 -24.62
C ASP A 304 -1.37 -12.84 -23.21
N PRO A 305 -1.62 -11.64 -22.64
CA PRO A 305 -1.03 -11.23 -21.37
C PRO A 305 -1.51 -12.06 -20.16
N GLU A 306 -2.76 -12.52 -20.18
CA GLU A 306 -3.30 -13.38 -19.11
C GLU A 306 -2.66 -14.76 -19.15
N VAL A 307 -2.44 -15.31 -20.35
CA VAL A 307 -1.70 -16.58 -20.51
C VAL A 307 -0.25 -16.41 -20.08
N LYS A 308 0.44 -15.30 -20.42
CA LYS A 308 1.79 -15.02 -19.91
C LYS A 308 1.83 -15.03 -18.39
N ARG A 309 0.92 -14.30 -17.74
CA ARG A 309 0.81 -14.19 -16.27
C ARG A 309 0.62 -15.56 -15.62
N LYS A 310 -0.33 -16.36 -16.13
CA LYS A 310 -0.62 -17.70 -15.60
C LYS A 310 0.55 -18.67 -15.79
N THR A 311 1.20 -18.65 -16.95
CA THR A 311 2.35 -19.50 -17.24
C THR A 311 3.53 -19.17 -16.32
N ILE A 312 3.86 -17.88 -16.16
CA ILE A 312 4.94 -17.45 -15.26
C ILE A 312 4.63 -17.83 -13.81
N GLY A 313 3.41 -17.55 -13.33
CA GLY A 313 3.00 -17.90 -11.97
C GLY A 313 3.11 -19.40 -11.69
N ARG A 314 2.60 -20.23 -12.61
CA ARG A 314 2.70 -21.70 -12.52
C ARG A 314 4.15 -22.18 -12.46
N LEU A 315 4.99 -21.75 -13.42
CA LEU A 315 6.39 -22.18 -13.48
C LEU A 315 7.20 -21.74 -12.27
N PHE A 316 6.91 -20.55 -11.74
CA PHE A 316 7.55 -20.06 -10.52
C PHE A 316 7.27 -20.99 -9.34
N ILE A 317 6.02 -21.40 -9.16
CA ILE A 317 5.62 -22.35 -8.11
C ILE A 317 6.30 -23.70 -8.32
N GLU A 318 6.27 -24.25 -9.54
CA GLU A 318 6.90 -25.54 -9.85
C GLU A 318 8.40 -25.55 -9.55
N VAL A 319 9.12 -24.51 -9.96
CA VAL A 319 10.57 -24.39 -9.69
C VAL A 319 10.84 -24.19 -8.20
N PHE A 320 10.05 -23.35 -7.52
CA PHE A 320 10.18 -23.12 -6.09
C PHE A 320 9.96 -24.42 -5.30
N GLU A 321 8.93 -25.20 -5.63
CA GLU A 321 8.65 -26.50 -5.01
C GLU A 321 9.77 -27.50 -5.24
N GLN A 322 10.33 -27.56 -6.45
CA GLN A 322 11.46 -28.42 -6.76
C GLN A 322 12.69 -28.10 -5.90
N GLU A 323 13.01 -26.81 -5.72
CA GLU A 323 14.13 -26.41 -4.87
C GLU A 323 13.83 -26.63 -3.37
N ALA A 324 12.59 -26.40 -2.94
CA ALA A 324 12.17 -26.68 -1.55
C ALA A 324 12.23 -28.17 -1.20
N GLN A 325 11.84 -29.06 -2.12
CA GLN A 325 11.92 -30.51 -1.92
C GLN A 325 13.36 -31.02 -1.79
N LYS A 326 14.30 -30.45 -2.55
CA LYS A 326 15.74 -30.81 -2.45
C LYS A 326 16.34 -30.51 -1.08
N LEU A 327 15.75 -29.58 -0.32
CA LEU A 327 16.19 -29.25 1.04
C LEU A 327 15.72 -30.26 2.09
N GLY A 328 14.96 -31.28 1.69
CA GLY A 328 14.31 -32.21 2.62
C GLY A 328 13.03 -31.65 3.24
N GLY A 329 12.48 -30.56 2.67
CA GLY A 329 11.28 -29.87 3.15
C GLY A 329 11.56 -28.84 4.26
N ALA A 330 10.50 -28.16 4.69
CA ALA A 330 10.49 -27.24 5.83
C ALA A 330 9.15 -27.33 6.57
N ASP A 331 9.13 -26.90 7.83
CA ASP A 331 7.91 -26.83 8.62
C ASP A 331 7.10 -25.56 8.34
N PHE A 332 7.82 -24.50 7.94
CA PHE A 332 7.26 -23.17 7.77
C PHE A 332 7.62 -22.56 6.43
N LEU A 333 6.65 -21.81 5.90
CA LEU A 333 6.82 -20.94 4.75
C LEU A 333 6.68 -19.48 5.20
N ALA A 334 7.68 -18.67 4.88
CA ALA A 334 7.64 -17.23 5.07
C ALA A 334 6.94 -16.52 3.90
N GLN A 335 6.05 -15.58 4.23
CA GLN A 335 5.39 -14.71 3.26
C GLN A 335 5.44 -13.25 3.70
N GLY A 336 5.63 -12.34 2.75
CA GLY A 336 5.62 -10.89 2.96
C GLY A 336 4.20 -10.30 2.95
N THR A 337 3.19 -11.01 3.45
CA THR A 337 1.80 -10.55 3.51
C THR A 337 1.70 -9.24 4.28
N LEU A 338 1.03 -8.23 3.72
CA LEU A 338 0.88 -6.91 4.32
C LEU A 338 -0.53 -6.69 4.88
N TYR A 339 -0.68 -5.65 5.69
CA TYR A 339 -1.97 -5.34 6.31
C TYR A 339 -3.12 -5.04 5.31
N PRO A 340 -2.90 -4.33 4.19
CA PRO A 340 -3.92 -4.19 3.15
C PRO A 340 -4.46 -5.53 2.61
N ASP A 341 -3.60 -6.55 2.50
CA ASP A 341 -4.00 -7.88 2.02
C ASP A 341 -4.94 -8.56 3.03
N VAL A 342 -4.67 -8.38 4.33
CA VAL A 342 -5.51 -8.89 5.42
C VAL A 342 -6.88 -8.20 5.42
N ILE A 343 -6.94 -6.88 5.27
CA ILE A 343 -8.21 -6.13 5.28
C ILE A 343 -9.10 -6.54 4.12
N GLU A 344 -8.54 -6.67 2.91
CA GLU A 344 -9.29 -7.07 1.73
C GLU A 344 -9.93 -8.45 1.88
N SER A 345 -9.27 -9.38 2.59
CA SER A 345 -9.80 -10.71 2.87
C SER A 345 -10.98 -10.73 3.87
N VAL A 346 -11.13 -9.70 4.71
CA VAL A 346 -12.16 -9.59 5.76
C VAL A 346 -13.35 -8.71 5.33
N SER A 347 -13.19 -7.89 4.29
CA SER A 347 -14.21 -6.91 3.88
C SER A 347 -15.57 -7.56 3.49
N VAL A 348 -16.64 -7.14 4.19
CA VAL A 348 -17.98 -7.74 4.15
C VAL A 348 -18.86 -7.14 3.02
N THR A 349 -18.53 -5.96 2.51
CA THR A 349 -19.31 -5.28 1.48
C THR A 349 -18.95 -5.76 0.08
N GLY A 350 -19.63 -6.82 -0.35
CA GLY A 350 -20.05 -7.08 -1.74
C GLY A 350 -18.97 -7.08 -2.83
N LYS A 351 -18.61 -8.29 -3.30
CA LYS A 351 -17.81 -8.54 -4.51
C LYS A 351 -16.57 -7.65 -4.60
N SER A 352 -15.59 -7.91 -3.72
CA SER A 352 -14.22 -7.95 -4.22
C SER A 352 -14.21 -9.03 -5.31
N VAL A 353 -14.53 -8.62 -6.53
CA VAL A 353 -14.14 -9.36 -7.73
C VAL A 353 -12.69 -9.69 -7.47
N THR A 354 -12.36 -10.99 -7.52
CA THR A 354 -11.05 -11.60 -7.33
C THR A 354 -9.97 -10.90 -8.17
N ILE A 355 -9.58 -9.68 -7.78
CA ILE A 355 -8.70 -8.76 -8.51
C ILE A 355 -7.27 -8.87 -7.96
N LYS A 356 -7.07 -9.52 -6.81
CA LYS A 356 -5.73 -9.90 -6.34
C LYS A 356 -5.58 -11.41 -6.29
N SER A 357 -5.43 -12.01 -7.47
CA SER A 357 -5.15 -13.44 -7.58
C SER A 357 -3.66 -13.79 -7.42
N HIS A 358 -2.71 -12.83 -7.40
CA HIS A 358 -1.28 -13.17 -7.53
C HIS A 358 -0.27 -12.21 -6.88
N HIS A 359 -0.60 -11.53 -5.78
CA HIS A 359 0.42 -10.79 -5.02
C HIS A 359 0.57 -11.39 -3.63
N ASN A 360 1.82 -11.73 -3.30
CA ASN A 360 2.25 -12.73 -2.33
C ASN A 360 2.08 -14.15 -2.86
N VAL A 361 2.86 -15.08 -2.33
CA VAL A 361 2.98 -16.48 -2.81
C VAL A 361 1.69 -17.29 -2.50
N GLY A 362 0.51 -16.67 -2.59
CA GLY A 362 -0.82 -17.22 -2.32
C GLY A 362 -1.34 -18.17 -3.39
N GLY A 363 -0.51 -18.52 -4.38
CA GLY A 363 -0.77 -19.63 -5.31
C GLY A 363 -0.12 -20.95 -4.88
N LEU A 364 0.54 -21.01 -3.72
CA LEU A 364 1.20 -22.24 -3.30
C LEU A 364 0.14 -23.33 -3.05
N PRO A 365 0.30 -24.52 -3.66
CA PRO A 365 -0.68 -25.59 -3.52
C PRO A 365 -0.93 -25.95 -2.05
N GLU A 366 -2.19 -26.25 -1.69
CA GLU A 366 -2.56 -26.86 -0.39
C GLU A 366 -1.69 -28.09 -0.05
N ARG A 367 -1.08 -28.69 -1.08
CA ARG A 367 -0.21 -29.85 -1.02
C ARG A 367 1.12 -29.64 -0.28
N MET A 368 1.54 -28.39 -0.04
CA MET A 368 2.85 -28.14 0.58
C MET A 368 2.92 -28.34 2.09
N ASN A 369 1.80 -28.56 2.79
CA ASN A 369 1.73 -28.96 4.21
C ASN A 369 2.67 -28.18 5.16
N MET A 370 2.88 -26.89 4.91
CA MET A 370 3.71 -25.97 5.70
C MET A 370 2.84 -24.98 6.48
N LYS A 371 3.30 -24.57 7.65
CA LYS A 371 2.68 -23.49 8.42
C LYS A 371 3.18 -22.12 7.92
N LEU A 372 2.37 -21.08 8.00
CA LEU A 372 2.76 -19.74 7.53
C LEU A 372 3.48 -18.92 8.60
N VAL A 373 4.49 -18.15 8.19
CA VAL A 373 5.14 -17.08 8.97
C VAL A 373 4.98 -15.78 8.17
N GLU A 374 4.16 -14.86 8.67
CA GLU A 374 3.76 -13.63 7.97
C GLU A 374 4.11 -12.41 8.83
N PRO A 375 5.39 -12.05 8.95
CA PRO A 375 5.82 -11.11 9.98
C PRO A 375 5.47 -9.65 9.66
N LEU A 376 5.03 -9.37 8.43
CA LEU A 376 4.67 -8.01 7.97
C LEU A 376 3.15 -7.76 7.97
N ARG A 377 2.36 -8.72 8.46
CA ARG A 377 0.89 -8.72 8.36
C ARG A 377 0.19 -7.53 9.04
N GLU A 378 0.88 -6.83 9.95
CA GLU A 378 0.35 -5.67 10.67
C GLU A 378 0.83 -4.33 10.08
N LEU A 379 1.62 -4.36 9.01
CA LEU A 379 2.29 -3.19 8.44
C LEU A 379 1.69 -2.78 7.10
N PHE A 380 1.65 -1.46 6.88
CA PHE A 380 1.51 -0.85 5.57
C PHE A 380 2.84 -0.79 4.83
N LYS A 381 2.78 -0.51 3.52
CA LYS A 381 3.94 -0.54 2.62
C LYS A 381 5.02 0.48 2.97
N ASP A 382 4.63 1.64 3.48
CA ASP A 382 5.53 2.67 4.02
C ASP A 382 6.23 2.19 5.29
N GLU A 383 5.50 1.62 6.24
CA GLU A 383 6.07 1.03 7.46
C GLU A 383 7.05 -0.11 7.13
N VAL A 384 6.76 -0.96 6.13
CA VAL A 384 7.69 -2.00 5.66
C VAL A 384 8.99 -1.40 5.14
N ARG A 385 8.93 -0.26 4.45
CA ARG A 385 10.14 0.43 3.98
C ARG A 385 10.95 0.97 5.16
N ASP A 386 10.29 1.59 6.13
CA ASP A 386 10.95 2.11 7.33
C ASP A 386 11.56 0.99 8.17
N LEU A 387 10.88 -0.16 8.30
CA LEU A 387 11.43 -1.36 8.89
C LEU A 387 12.63 -1.89 8.11
N GLY A 388 12.59 -1.86 6.77
CA GLY A 388 13.73 -2.23 5.93
C GLY A 388 14.97 -1.37 6.21
N ARG A 389 14.79 -0.06 6.40
CA ARG A 389 15.88 0.84 6.79
C ARG A 389 16.42 0.52 8.18
N GLU A 390 15.53 0.27 9.13
CA GLU A 390 15.88 -0.13 10.49
C GLU A 390 16.69 -1.44 10.52
N LEU A 391 16.37 -2.40 9.65
CA LEU A 391 17.10 -3.66 9.45
C LEU A 391 18.42 -3.50 8.67
N GLY A 392 18.78 -2.29 8.26
CA GLY A 392 20.01 -2.01 7.51
C GLY A 392 19.98 -2.44 6.04
N ILE A 393 18.79 -2.65 5.46
CA ILE A 393 18.65 -2.95 4.03
C ILE A 393 19.04 -1.70 3.22
N PRO A 394 19.87 -1.84 2.17
CA PRO A 394 20.28 -0.71 1.33
C PRO A 394 19.10 0.10 0.74
N GLU A 395 19.24 1.43 0.66
CA GLU A 395 18.19 2.32 0.14
C GLU A 395 17.81 2.02 -1.31
N ASN A 396 18.76 1.55 -2.14
CA ASN A 396 18.48 1.15 -3.51
C ASN A 396 17.52 -0.05 -3.63
N ILE A 397 17.37 -0.85 -2.57
CA ILE A 397 16.40 -1.94 -2.47
C ILE A 397 15.10 -1.42 -1.84
N VAL A 398 15.19 -0.76 -0.68
CA VAL A 398 14.01 -0.29 0.07
C VAL A 398 13.20 0.75 -0.70
N GLY A 399 13.89 1.74 -1.28
CA GLY A 399 13.29 2.83 -2.05
C GLY A 399 12.85 2.41 -3.45
N ARG A 400 13.06 1.16 -3.86
CA ARG A 400 12.80 0.71 -5.23
C ARG A 400 11.31 0.86 -5.58
N HIS A 401 11.05 1.32 -6.81
CA HIS A 401 9.73 1.29 -7.39
C HIS A 401 9.18 -0.13 -7.48
N PRO A 402 7.86 -0.33 -7.31
CA PRO A 402 7.22 -1.63 -7.50
C PRO A 402 7.62 -2.28 -8.84
N PHE A 403 7.86 -3.59 -8.79
CA PHE A 403 8.14 -4.40 -9.97
C PHE A 403 7.14 -5.56 -10.03
N PRO A 404 6.45 -5.78 -11.15
CA PRO A 404 5.46 -6.84 -11.27
C PRO A 404 6.13 -8.22 -11.18
N GLY A 405 5.43 -9.22 -10.62
CA GLY A 405 5.92 -10.61 -10.54
C GLY A 405 6.31 -11.22 -11.90
N PRO A 406 5.50 -11.06 -12.96
CA PRO A 406 5.90 -11.41 -14.33
C PRO A 406 7.10 -10.62 -14.90
N GLY A 407 7.54 -9.57 -14.19
CA GLY A 407 8.65 -8.71 -14.56
C GLY A 407 8.46 -8.06 -15.93
N LEU A 408 9.51 -8.10 -16.75
CA LEU A 408 9.52 -7.52 -18.10
C LEU A 408 8.56 -8.22 -19.08
N ALA A 409 7.99 -9.39 -18.74
CA ALA A 409 7.09 -10.12 -19.63
C ALA A 409 5.82 -9.33 -20.01
N ILE A 410 5.31 -8.51 -19.09
CA ILE A 410 4.14 -7.63 -19.29
C ILE A 410 4.53 -6.22 -19.75
N ARG A 411 5.83 -5.99 -20.01
CA ARG A 411 6.38 -4.76 -20.57
C ARG A 411 6.93 -4.96 -21.98
N ILE A 412 6.80 -6.18 -22.50
CA ILE A 412 7.07 -6.51 -23.90
C ILE A 412 5.74 -6.92 -24.50
N LEU A 413 5.19 -6.05 -25.33
CA LEU A 413 3.95 -6.36 -26.04
C LEU A 413 4.19 -7.47 -27.05
N GLY A 414 3.32 -8.47 -27.08
CA GLY A 414 3.44 -9.64 -27.93
C GLY A 414 4.49 -10.65 -27.45
N ASP A 415 5.19 -11.30 -28.38
CA ASP A 415 6.09 -12.42 -28.07
C ASP A 415 7.33 -12.01 -27.24
N ILE A 416 7.78 -12.90 -26.37
CA ILE A 416 8.88 -12.68 -25.43
C ILE A 416 10.07 -13.50 -25.88
N THR A 417 11.13 -12.82 -26.34
CA THR A 417 12.41 -13.45 -26.71
C THR A 417 13.55 -12.87 -25.88
N ARG A 418 14.67 -13.59 -25.81
CA ARG A 418 15.88 -13.16 -25.10
C ARG A 418 16.39 -11.83 -25.64
N GLU A 419 16.38 -11.65 -26.96
CA GLU A 419 16.81 -10.40 -27.61
C GLU A 419 15.92 -9.22 -27.24
N ARG A 420 14.60 -9.42 -27.16
CA ARG A 420 13.63 -8.38 -26.78
C ARG A 420 13.79 -8.00 -25.31
N LEU A 421 14.04 -8.98 -24.43
CA LEU A 421 14.33 -8.74 -23.01
C LEU A 421 15.63 -7.95 -22.84
N ASP A 422 16.70 -8.34 -23.52
CA ASP A 422 17.99 -7.64 -23.44
C ASP A 422 17.93 -6.24 -24.04
N LEU A 423 17.11 -6.04 -25.07
CA LEU A 423 16.81 -4.71 -25.60
C LEU A 423 16.09 -3.86 -24.54
N LEU A 424 14.98 -4.36 -23.99
CA LEU A 424 14.18 -3.63 -23.01
C LEU A 424 14.96 -3.32 -21.73
N ARG A 425 15.77 -4.25 -21.23
CA ARG A 425 16.66 -4.04 -20.07
C ARG A 425 17.55 -2.82 -20.23
N ARG A 426 18.18 -2.68 -21.41
CA ARG A 426 19.07 -1.54 -21.71
C ARG A 426 18.30 -0.22 -21.79
N VAL A 427 17.10 -0.23 -22.39
CA VAL A 427 16.22 0.95 -22.43
C VAL A 427 15.82 1.37 -21.02
N ASP A 428 15.33 0.43 -20.21
CA ASP A 428 14.88 0.67 -18.84
C ASP A 428 16.03 1.17 -17.96
N ALA A 429 17.23 0.60 -18.10
CA ALA A 429 18.43 1.02 -17.38
C ALA A 429 18.79 2.49 -17.67
N VAL A 430 18.81 2.90 -18.95
CA VAL A 430 19.08 4.30 -19.33
C VAL A 430 18.01 5.25 -18.77
N TYR A 431 16.74 4.87 -18.86
CA TYR A 431 15.63 5.70 -18.38
C TYR A 431 15.68 5.90 -16.86
N LEU A 432 15.86 4.81 -16.10
CA LEU A 432 15.95 4.88 -14.65
C LEU A 432 17.23 5.57 -14.16
N ASP A 433 18.34 5.48 -14.89
CA ASP A 433 19.56 6.25 -14.62
C ASP A 433 19.34 7.76 -14.75
N GLU A 434 18.69 8.21 -15.83
CA GLU A 434 18.34 9.64 -16.02
C GLU A 434 17.39 10.17 -14.94
N ILE A 435 16.37 9.38 -14.56
CA ILE A 435 15.45 9.74 -13.47
C ILE A 435 16.21 9.94 -12.15
N ARG A 436 17.15 9.04 -11.83
CA ARG A 436 17.96 9.13 -10.61
C ARG A 436 18.91 10.32 -10.64
N LYS A 437 19.60 10.56 -11.76
CA LYS A 437 20.48 11.73 -11.95
C LYS A 437 19.75 13.05 -11.79
N ALA A 438 18.47 13.10 -12.16
CA ALA A 438 17.62 14.27 -12.00
C ALA A 438 17.01 14.41 -10.58
N GLY A 439 17.26 13.47 -9.66
CA GLY A 439 16.66 13.47 -8.32
C GLY A 439 15.14 13.31 -8.33
N LEU A 440 14.59 12.65 -9.37
CA LEU A 440 13.15 12.49 -9.57
C LEU A 440 12.64 11.12 -9.12
N TYR A 441 13.52 10.17 -8.83
CA TYR A 441 13.14 8.78 -8.53
C TYR A 441 12.13 8.68 -7.39
N ASP A 442 12.38 9.38 -6.27
CA ASP A 442 11.52 9.33 -5.08
C ASP A 442 10.25 10.18 -5.22
N LYS A 443 10.19 11.06 -6.24
CA LYS A 443 9.00 11.86 -6.57
C LYS A 443 8.01 11.08 -7.43
N ILE A 444 8.46 9.99 -8.05
CA ILE A 444 7.69 9.16 -8.96
C ILE A 444 7.30 7.88 -8.22
N TRP A 445 6.04 7.46 -8.35
CA TRP A 445 5.59 6.23 -7.71
C TRP A 445 6.11 4.98 -8.43
N GLN A 446 6.04 5.00 -9.77
CA GLN A 446 6.59 3.96 -10.62
C GLN A 446 7.01 4.54 -11.97
N ALA A 447 8.21 4.18 -12.44
CA ALA A 447 8.69 4.47 -13.79
C ALA A 447 9.28 3.21 -14.45
N PHE A 448 9.05 3.06 -15.75
CA PHE A 448 9.59 1.96 -16.56
C PHE A 448 9.44 2.22 -18.06
N ALA A 449 10.13 1.41 -18.86
CA ALA A 449 9.94 1.34 -20.31
C ALA A 449 9.07 0.14 -20.74
N VAL A 450 8.39 0.29 -21.87
CA VAL A 450 7.61 -0.75 -22.56
C VAL A 450 8.13 -0.89 -24.00
N LEU A 451 8.37 -2.12 -24.46
CA LEU A 451 8.80 -2.40 -25.82
C LEU A 451 7.59 -2.64 -26.73
N LEU A 452 7.48 -1.85 -27.80
CA LEU A 452 6.35 -1.91 -28.72
C LEU A 452 6.57 -2.98 -29.81
N PRO A 453 5.51 -3.64 -30.30
CA PRO A 453 5.61 -4.67 -31.34
C PRO A 453 5.58 -4.03 -32.74
N ILE A 454 6.16 -2.84 -32.88
CA ILE A 454 6.21 -2.08 -34.12
C ILE A 454 7.66 -1.76 -34.48
N ARG A 455 7.90 -1.62 -35.78
CA ARG A 455 9.16 -1.08 -36.31
C ARG A 455 8.91 0.27 -36.94
N THR A 456 9.88 1.16 -36.86
CA THR A 456 9.78 2.51 -37.41
C THR A 456 10.99 2.83 -38.26
N VAL A 457 10.81 3.71 -39.23
CA VAL A 457 11.93 4.24 -40.00
C VAL A 457 12.66 5.30 -39.19
N GLY A 458 13.98 5.31 -39.28
CA GLY A 458 14.83 6.33 -38.66
C GLY A 458 15.98 6.72 -39.57
N VAL A 459 16.66 7.80 -39.20
CA VAL A 459 17.94 8.19 -39.78
C VAL A 459 18.90 8.31 -38.60
N MET A 460 19.90 7.43 -38.55
CA MET A 460 20.92 7.42 -37.50
C MET A 460 22.29 7.48 -38.17
N GLY A 461 23.01 8.60 -37.96
CA GLY A 461 24.11 8.99 -38.84
C GLY A 461 23.60 9.31 -40.24
N ASP A 462 24.29 8.82 -41.28
CA ASP A 462 23.90 9.02 -42.69
C ASP A 462 23.11 7.84 -43.29
N SER A 463 22.72 6.85 -42.47
CA SER A 463 22.06 5.63 -42.92
C SER A 463 20.61 5.55 -42.45
N ARG A 464 19.74 5.01 -43.32
CA ARG A 464 18.35 4.69 -42.99
C ARG A 464 18.31 3.46 -42.09
N THR A 465 17.55 3.54 -41.01
CA THR A 465 17.34 2.42 -40.07
C THR A 465 15.87 1.98 -40.05
N TYR A 466 15.64 0.72 -39.66
CA TYR A 466 14.31 0.15 -39.45
C TYR A 466 14.29 -0.71 -38.18
N ASP A 467 14.18 -0.01 -37.05
CA ASP A 467 14.33 -0.54 -35.68
C ASP A 467 13.02 -0.43 -34.89
N GLN A 468 13.03 -0.89 -33.63
CA GLN A 468 11.86 -0.88 -32.76
C GLN A 468 11.58 0.48 -32.13
N ALA A 469 10.35 0.63 -31.63
CA ALA A 469 9.94 1.74 -30.78
C ALA A 469 9.75 1.27 -29.32
N CYS A 470 9.97 2.18 -28.38
CA CYS A 470 9.60 2.00 -26.98
C CYS A 470 8.72 3.15 -26.46
N ALA A 471 7.92 2.86 -25.44
CA ALA A 471 7.16 3.85 -24.69
C ALA A 471 7.77 3.96 -23.29
N LEU A 472 7.96 5.19 -22.83
CA LEU A 472 8.32 5.52 -21.46
C LEU A 472 7.05 5.75 -20.64
N ARG A 473 7.02 5.23 -19.42
CA ARG A 473 5.90 5.37 -18.48
C ARG A 473 6.43 5.90 -17.15
N ALA A 474 5.75 6.90 -16.58
CA ALA A 474 5.92 7.31 -15.19
C ALA A 474 4.62 7.85 -14.63
N VAL A 475 4.31 7.49 -13.38
CA VAL A 475 3.09 7.92 -12.70
C VAL A 475 3.35 8.35 -11.26
N THR A 476 2.50 9.22 -10.75
CA THR A 476 2.36 9.54 -9.32
C THR A 476 1.08 8.94 -8.78
N SER A 477 1.17 8.33 -7.60
CA SER A 477 0.03 7.70 -6.94
C SER A 477 0.26 7.63 -5.43
N VAL A 478 -0.83 7.55 -4.68
CA VAL A 478 -0.82 7.34 -3.21
C VAL A 478 -0.96 5.86 -2.85
N ASP A 479 -1.72 5.08 -3.65
CA ASP A 479 -2.14 3.71 -3.35
C ASP A 479 -2.15 2.76 -4.56
N GLY A 480 -1.82 3.24 -5.77
CA GLY A 480 -1.88 2.50 -7.02
C GLY A 480 -3.29 2.27 -7.58
N MET A 481 -4.36 2.67 -6.86
CA MET A 481 -5.75 2.54 -7.34
C MET A 481 -6.09 3.64 -8.33
N THR A 482 -5.65 4.87 -8.06
CA THR A 482 -5.66 5.99 -9.01
C THR A 482 -4.24 6.47 -9.25
N ALA A 483 -3.92 6.91 -10.45
CA ALA A 483 -2.57 7.38 -10.76
C ALA A 483 -2.60 8.45 -11.84
N ASP A 484 -1.92 9.55 -11.58
CA ASP A 484 -1.71 10.62 -12.54
C ASP A 484 -0.40 10.43 -13.28
N VAL A 485 -0.37 10.87 -14.52
CA VAL A 485 0.86 10.86 -15.30
C VAL A 485 1.89 11.81 -14.69
N TYR A 486 3.14 11.36 -14.61
CA TYR A 486 4.21 12.23 -14.16
C TYR A 486 4.50 13.26 -15.26
N SER A 487 4.38 14.54 -14.94
CA SER A 487 4.58 15.60 -15.92
C SER A 487 6.07 15.98 -15.98
N PHE A 488 6.84 15.25 -16.79
CA PHE A 488 8.23 15.60 -17.08
C PHE A 488 8.31 16.87 -17.93
N ASP A 489 9.36 17.65 -17.73
CA ASP A 489 9.74 18.70 -18.67
C ASP A 489 10.14 18.07 -20.02
N MET A 490 9.74 18.70 -21.12
CA MET A 490 10.08 18.21 -22.46
C MET A 490 11.59 18.11 -22.68
N GLU A 491 12.38 18.98 -22.06
CA GLU A 491 13.84 18.92 -22.10
C GLU A 491 14.37 17.60 -21.51
N PHE A 492 13.82 17.16 -20.37
CA PHE A 492 14.16 15.87 -19.77
C PHE A 492 13.84 14.71 -20.73
N LEU A 493 12.63 14.69 -21.29
CA LEU A 493 12.21 13.64 -22.22
C LEU A 493 13.07 13.61 -23.49
N THR A 494 13.41 14.75 -24.07
CA THR A 494 14.30 14.83 -25.24
C THR A 494 15.70 14.30 -24.93
N ARG A 495 16.26 14.62 -23.76
CA ARG A 495 17.57 14.12 -23.33
C ARG A 495 17.56 12.60 -23.15
N VAL A 496 16.56 12.06 -22.45
CA VAL A 496 16.37 10.61 -22.26
C VAL A 496 16.22 9.91 -23.60
N ALA A 497 15.37 10.43 -24.49
CA ALA A 497 15.16 9.85 -25.82
C ALA A 497 16.44 9.83 -26.64
N GLY A 498 17.22 10.92 -26.59
CA GLY A 498 18.53 11.00 -27.24
C GLY A 498 19.51 9.94 -26.73
N ARG A 499 19.60 9.77 -25.41
CA ARG A 499 20.45 8.71 -24.82
C ARG A 499 20.00 7.31 -25.23
N ILE A 500 18.70 7.01 -25.15
CA ILE A 500 18.17 5.69 -25.54
C ILE A 500 18.52 5.37 -27.00
N VAL A 501 18.26 6.29 -27.92
CA VAL A 501 18.51 6.07 -29.36
C VAL A 501 20.01 5.91 -29.65
N ASN A 502 20.87 6.66 -28.98
CA ASN A 502 22.32 6.62 -29.21
C ASN A 502 23.01 5.41 -28.56
N GLU A 503 22.58 5.01 -27.35
CA GLU A 503 23.23 3.97 -26.56
C GLU A 503 22.64 2.57 -26.83
N VAL A 504 21.35 2.49 -27.18
CA VAL A 504 20.61 1.23 -27.29
C VAL A 504 20.35 0.86 -28.76
N LYS A 505 21.31 0.14 -29.35
CA LYS A 505 21.13 -0.48 -30.68
C LYS A 505 19.86 -1.34 -30.71
N GLY A 506 18.96 -1.02 -31.63
CA GLY A 506 17.65 -1.66 -31.81
C GLY A 506 16.44 -0.78 -31.48
N ILE A 507 16.63 0.44 -30.97
CA ILE A 507 15.59 1.46 -30.78
C ILE A 507 15.90 2.70 -31.61
N ASN A 508 14.91 3.19 -32.35
CA ASN A 508 15.03 4.44 -33.12
C ASN A 508 13.87 5.43 -32.90
N ARG A 509 12.95 5.08 -32.00
CA ARG A 509 11.78 5.88 -31.68
C ARG A 509 11.42 5.69 -30.21
N VAL A 510 11.22 6.79 -29.51
CA VAL A 510 10.81 6.82 -28.11
C VAL A 510 9.54 7.64 -28.01
N THR A 511 8.55 7.14 -27.28
CA THR A 511 7.31 7.86 -26.95
C THR A 511 7.14 7.96 -25.43
N TYR A 512 6.24 8.82 -24.97
CA TYR A 512 5.86 8.92 -23.55
C TYR A 512 4.36 8.70 -23.41
N ASP A 513 3.96 7.87 -22.45
CA ASP A 513 2.55 7.62 -22.15
C ASP A 513 1.98 8.75 -21.30
N ILE A 514 0.96 9.43 -21.83
CA ILE A 514 0.28 10.57 -21.21
C ILE A 514 -1.11 10.19 -20.63
N THR A 515 -1.39 8.90 -20.46
CA THR A 515 -2.69 8.39 -20.01
C THR A 515 -2.73 8.18 -18.50
N SER A 516 -3.60 8.88 -17.77
CA SER A 516 -3.86 8.61 -16.34
C SER A 516 -4.67 7.33 -16.12
N LYS A 517 -4.68 6.84 -14.86
CA LYS A 517 -5.55 5.77 -14.38
C LYS A 517 -6.65 6.39 -13.49
N PRO A 518 -7.93 6.37 -13.91
CA PRO A 518 -8.49 5.94 -15.20
C PRO A 518 -8.27 6.94 -16.37
N PRO A 519 -8.47 6.57 -17.65
CA PRO A 519 -9.03 5.31 -18.16
C PRO A 519 -8.00 4.21 -18.42
N GLY A 520 -6.70 4.53 -18.43
CA GLY A 520 -5.64 3.53 -18.61
C GLY A 520 -5.38 2.71 -17.35
N THR A 521 -4.42 1.80 -17.44
CA THR A 521 -3.80 1.18 -16.26
C THR A 521 -2.34 1.63 -16.16
N ILE A 522 -1.62 1.21 -15.12
CA ILE A 522 -0.24 1.65 -14.92
C ILE A 522 0.69 0.88 -15.86
N GLU A 523 0.66 -0.46 -15.79
CA GLU A 523 1.29 -1.37 -16.74
C GLU A 523 0.49 -1.43 -18.06
N TRP A 524 1.09 -1.91 -19.15
CA TRP A 524 0.44 -1.97 -20.47
C TRP A 524 -0.21 -3.33 -20.78
N GLU A 525 0.14 -4.37 -20.01
CA GLU A 525 -0.39 -5.75 -20.04
C GLU A 525 -0.53 -6.29 -18.61
#